data_AF-A0A934H2I9-F1
#
_entry.id   AF-A0A934H2I9-F1
#
_cell.length_a   1.000
_cell.length_b   1.000
_cell.length_c   1.000
_cell.angle_alpha   90.00
_cell.angle_beta   90.00
_cell.angle_gamma   90.00
#
_symmetry.space_group_name_H-M   'P 1'
#
loop_
_entity.id
_entity.type
_entity.pdbx_description
1 polymer ?
#
loop_
_entity_poly.entity_id
_entity_poly.type
_entity_poly.pdbx_seq_one_letter_code
_entity_poly.pdbx_strand_id
1 'polypeptide(L)'
;MNINRRDFLKLSGVAAVALAAPVGILGGYLASVKTVQVEGKLFRAVDDGRVYLSHDDGESWTPLANFGSHLDINSLTAIPGGRIYARFGVNGHGFELIYTLKDNTWRTV
;
A
#
# COMPACT_ATOMS: atom_id res chain seq x y z
N MET A 1 -36.73 7.38 6.78
CA MET A 1 -35.61 6.70 7.47
C MET A 1 -34.42 7.65 7.44
N ASN A 2 -34.11 8.33 8.55
CA ASN A 2 -32.99 9.27 8.63
C ASN A 2 -31.71 8.50 8.96
N ILE A 3 -30.81 8.38 7.99
CA ILE A 3 -29.48 7.81 8.18
C ILE A 3 -28.57 8.91 8.78
N ASN A 4 -27.95 8.64 9.92
CA ASN A 4 -26.99 9.57 10.53
C ASN A 4 -25.60 9.43 9.86
N ARG A 5 -24.72 10.44 10.02
CA ARG A 5 -23.37 10.45 9.41
C ARG A 5 -22.56 9.17 9.71
N ARG A 6 -22.68 8.60 10.91
CA ARG A 6 -21.95 7.38 11.31
C ARG A 6 -22.45 6.16 10.55
N ASP A 7 -23.77 6.06 10.36
CA ASP A 7 -24.39 4.98 9.60
C ASP A 7 -24.20 5.17 8.09
N PHE A 8 -24.18 6.42 7.61
CA PHE A 8 -23.79 6.74 6.24
C PHE A 8 -22.35 6.31 5.95
N LEU A 9 -21.39 6.55 6.85
CA LEU A 9 -19.99 6.12 6.65
C LEU A 9 -19.82 4.60 6.66
N LYS A 10 -20.63 3.88 7.43
CA LYS A 10 -20.65 2.40 7.37
C LYS A 10 -21.27 1.89 6.07
N LEU A 11 -22.28 2.59 5.54
CA LEU A 11 -23.00 2.20 4.33
C LEU A 11 -22.26 2.63 3.04
N SER A 12 -21.57 3.78 3.07
CA SER A 12 -20.68 4.26 2.00
C SER A 12 -19.29 3.63 2.06
N GLY A 13 -18.99 2.90 3.13
CA GLY A 13 -17.88 1.97 3.24
C GLY A 13 -18.11 0.70 2.42
N VAL A 14 -18.67 0.81 1.22
CA VAL A 14 -18.35 -0.13 0.17
C VAL A 14 -16.87 0.10 -0.09
N ALA A 15 -16.03 -0.65 0.63
CA ALA A 15 -14.70 -0.93 0.17
C ALA A 15 -14.90 -1.28 -1.30
N ALA A 16 -14.29 -0.49 -2.20
CA ALA A 16 -14.06 -1.02 -3.52
C ALA A 16 -13.42 -2.38 -3.26
N VAL A 17 -14.15 -3.45 -3.54
CA VAL A 17 -13.57 -4.77 -3.65
C VAL A 17 -12.67 -4.62 -4.87
N ALA A 18 -11.50 -4.04 -4.66
CA ALA A 18 -10.35 -4.38 -5.45
C ALA A 18 -10.24 -5.87 -5.17
N LEU A 19 -10.82 -6.67 -6.07
CA LEU A 19 -10.45 -8.07 -6.17
C LEU A 19 -8.93 -8.01 -6.21
N ALA A 20 -8.30 -8.35 -5.10
CA ALA A 20 -6.95 -8.86 -5.14
C ALA A 20 -7.10 -10.19 -5.89
N ALA A 21 -7.30 -10.11 -7.20
CA ALA A 21 -6.85 -11.15 -8.09
C ALA A 21 -5.44 -11.48 -7.62
N PRO A 22 -5.05 -12.76 -7.54
CA PRO A 22 -3.68 -13.10 -7.23
C PRO A 22 -2.80 -12.17 -8.10
N VAL A 23 -2.08 -11.25 -7.44
CA VAL A 23 -1.25 -10.24 -8.09
C VAL A 23 -0.14 -11.04 -8.76
N GLY A 24 -0.39 -11.47 -9.98
CA GLY A 24 0.30 -12.59 -10.57
C GLY A 24 -0.05 -12.86 -12.03
N ILE A 25 -1.24 -12.48 -12.53
CA ILE A 25 -1.53 -12.64 -13.96
C ILE A 25 -2.32 -11.43 -14.51
N LEU A 26 -1.61 -10.34 -14.74
CA LEU A 26 -1.97 -9.39 -15.79
C LEU A 26 -0.80 -9.34 -16.78
N GLY A 27 -0.81 -10.25 -17.76
CA GLY A 27 0.09 -10.21 -18.91
C GLY A 27 1.55 -10.60 -18.65
N GLY A 28 1.81 -11.88 -18.35
CA GLY A 28 3.13 -12.51 -18.58
C GLY A 28 4.33 -12.05 -17.72
N TYR A 29 4.20 -10.96 -16.95
CA TYR A 29 5.20 -10.52 -15.99
C TYR A 29 4.74 -10.89 -14.58
N LEU A 30 5.52 -11.73 -13.89
CA LEU A 30 5.38 -11.91 -12.45
C LEU A 30 5.80 -10.60 -11.79
N ALA A 31 4.84 -9.70 -11.54
CA ALA A 31 5.11 -8.48 -10.79
C ALA A 31 5.68 -8.87 -9.42
N SER A 32 6.86 -8.35 -9.06
CA SER A 32 7.40 -8.59 -7.73
C SER A 32 6.54 -7.84 -6.72
N VAL A 33 6.20 -8.54 -5.64
CA VAL A 33 5.45 -7.98 -4.51
C VAL A 33 6.31 -8.00 -3.28
N LYS A 34 6.31 -6.88 -2.54
CA LYS A 34 7.01 -6.74 -1.27
C LYS A 34 5.98 -6.50 -0.19
N THR A 35 5.97 -7.31 0.86
CA THR A 35 5.00 -7.18 1.97
C THR A 35 5.73 -7.01 3.29
N VAL A 36 5.30 -6.06 4.11
CA VAL A 36 5.78 -5.86 5.49
C VAL A 36 4.61 -5.69 6.44
N GLN A 37 4.80 -6.09 7.69
CA GLN A 37 3.84 -5.89 8.77
C GLN A 37 4.34 -4.81 9.73
N VAL A 38 3.48 -3.86 10.07
CA VAL A 38 3.76 -2.81 11.05
C VAL A 38 2.53 -2.59 11.90
N GLU A 39 2.66 -2.78 13.22
CA GLU A 39 1.59 -2.55 14.21
C GLU A 39 0.24 -3.20 13.83
N GLY A 40 0.28 -4.48 13.41
CA GLY A 40 -0.92 -5.24 13.05
C GLY A 40 -1.52 -4.88 11.69
N LYS A 41 -0.86 -4.06 10.88
CA LYS A 41 -1.26 -3.73 9.50
C LYS A 41 -0.27 -4.31 8.50
N LEU A 42 -0.77 -4.78 7.36
CA LEU A 42 0.08 -5.24 6.27
C LEU A 42 0.16 -4.17 5.17
N PHE A 43 1.36 -3.98 4.66
CA PHE A 43 1.65 -3.08 3.55
C PHE A 43 2.22 -3.90 2.41
N ARG A 44 1.63 -3.78 1.22
CA ARG A 44 2.08 -4.48 0.02
C ARG A 44 2.44 -3.48 -1.07
N ALA A 45 3.71 -3.47 -1.46
CA ALA A 45 4.18 -2.76 -2.64
C ALA A 45 4.23 -3.68 -3.86
N VAL A 46 3.92 -3.12 -5.01
CA VAL A 46 4.01 -3.75 -6.33
C VAL A 46 5.00 -2.96 -7.17
N ASP A 47 5.72 -3.61 -8.08
CA ASP A 47 6.73 -2.98 -8.94
C ASP A 47 6.23 -1.79 -9.76
N ASP A 48 4.92 -1.61 -9.94
CA ASP A 48 4.37 -0.46 -10.67
C ASP A 48 4.08 0.77 -9.78
N GLY A 49 4.87 0.94 -8.71
CA GLY A 49 4.80 2.11 -7.83
C GLY A 49 3.56 2.17 -6.94
N ARG A 50 2.74 1.11 -6.88
CA ARG A 50 1.54 1.06 -6.04
C ARG A 50 1.82 0.43 -4.68
N VAL A 51 1.23 1.00 -3.63
CA VAL A 51 1.24 0.47 -2.27
C VAL A 51 -0.18 0.29 -1.78
N TYR A 52 -0.47 -0.87 -1.20
CA TYR A 52 -1.76 -1.23 -0.61
C TYR A 52 -1.62 -1.49 0.88
N LEU A 53 -2.70 -1.24 1.62
CA LEU A 53 -2.83 -1.45 3.05
C LEU A 53 -3.94 -2.44 3.35
N SER A 54 -3.64 -3.43 4.19
CA SER A 54 -4.63 -4.33 4.78
C SER A 54 -4.69 -4.13 6.30
N HIS A 55 -5.92 -4.21 6.82
CA HIS A 55 -6.25 -4.11 8.24
C HIS A 55 -6.67 -5.44 8.86
N ASP A 56 -6.75 -6.49 8.04
CA ASP A 56 -7.41 -7.76 8.30
C ASP A 56 -6.53 -8.92 7.82
N ASP A 57 -5.24 -8.86 8.16
CA ASP A 57 -4.26 -9.92 7.86
C ASP A 57 -4.20 -10.36 6.38
N GLY A 58 -4.55 -9.44 5.48
CA GLY A 58 -4.49 -9.64 4.03
C GLY A 58 -5.77 -10.18 3.40
N GLU A 59 -6.87 -10.31 4.16
CA GLU A 59 -8.19 -10.66 3.63
C GLU A 59 -8.71 -9.60 2.65
N SER A 60 -8.49 -8.31 2.95
CA SER A 60 -8.81 -7.20 2.07
C SER A 60 -7.67 -6.19 1.96
N TRP A 61 -7.60 -5.50 0.82
CA TRP A 61 -6.55 -4.55 0.50
C TRP A 61 -7.15 -3.24 -0.02
N THR A 62 -6.70 -2.13 0.56
CA THR A 62 -7.08 -0.78 0.15
C THR A 62 -5.89 -0.07 -0.48
N PRO A 63 -6.07 0.68 -1.60
CA PRO A 63 -4.99 1.50 -2.14
C PRO A 63 -4.53 2.54 -1.13
N LEU A 64 -3.24 2.56 -0.81
CA LEU A 64 -2.63 3.53 0.10
C LEU A 64 -1.91 4.64 -0.65
N ALA A 65 -1.14 4.28 -1.67
CA ALA A 65 -0.37 5.22 -2.46
C ALA A 65 -0.18 4.71 -3.90
N ASN A 66 -0.05 5.65 -4.83
CA ASN A 66 0.34 5.39 -6.20
C ASN A 66 1.40 6.42 -6.60
N PHE A 67 2.64 5.96 -6.70
CA PHE A 67 3.78 6.78 -7.11
C PHE A 67 3.96 6.80 -8.64
N GLY A 68 3.19 5.99 -9.36
CA GLY A 68 3.21 5.87 -10.82
C GLY A 68 4.04 4.68 -11.29
N SER A 69 3.62 4.09 -12.41
CA SER A 69 4.20 2.84 -12.97
C SER A 69 5.61 2.97 -13.54
N HIS A 70 6.21 4.15 -13.48
CA HIS A 70 7.59 4.40 -13.88
C HIS A 70 8.56 4.30 -12.70
N LEU A 71 8.05 4.06 -11.49
CA LEU A 71 8.81 3.93 -10.26
C LEU A 71 8.71 2.50 -9.74
N ASP A 72 9.85 1.81 -9.72
CA ASP A 72 9.95 0.49 -9.13
C ASP A 72 10.14 0.60 -7.62
N ILE A 73 9.31 -0.07 -6.83
CA ILE A 73 9.53 -0.17 -5.38
C ILE A 73 10.44 -1.37 -5.13
N ASN A 74 11.74 -1.12 -4.98
CA ASN A 74 12.75 -2.16 -4.84
C ASN A 74 12.68 -2.89 -3.50
N SER A 75 12.35 -2.19 -2.41
CA SER A 75 12.20 -2.78 -1.08
C SER A 75 11.24 -2.02 -0.19
N LEU A 76 10.65 -2.74 0.77
CA LEU A 76 9.97 -2.21 1.94
C LEU A 76 10.68 -2.72 3.20
N THR A 77 10.87 -1.88 4.20
CA THR A 77 11.48 -2.26 5.47
C THR A 77 10.74 -1.61 6.63
N ALA A 78 10.11 -2.44 7.46
CA ALA A 78 9.53 -2.00 8.71
C ALA A 78 10.62 -1.58 9.70
N ILE A 79 10.45 -0.41 10.33
CA ILE A 79 11.36 0.09 11.35
C ILE A 79 10.58 0.50 12.62
N PRO A 80 11.25 0.62 13.78
CA PRO A 80 10.58 1.00 15.02
C PRO A 80 9.82 2.33 14.95
N GLY A 81 8.74 2.40 15.73
CA GLY A 81 7.87 3.58 15.84
C GLY A 81 6.82 3.69 14.72
N GLY A 82 6.35 2.55 14.18
CA GLY A 82 5.29 2.55 13.19
C GLY A 82 5.71 3.13 11.85
N ARG A 83 6.93 2.86 11.39
CA ARG A 83 7.47 3.46 10.15
C ARG A 83 7.92 2.41 9.15
N ILE A 84 7.94 2.79 7.87
CA ILE A 84 8.39 1.93 6.78
C ILE A 84 9.33 2.75 5.89
N TYR A 85 10.53 2.24 5.62
CA TYR A 85 11.34 2.72 4.50
C TYR A 85 10.93 2.01 3.23
N ALA A 86 10.74 2.77 2.16
CA ALA A 86 10.57 2.27 0.81
C ALA A 86 11.70 2.81 -0.06
N ARG A 87 12.43 1.90 -0.72
CA ARG A 87 13.46 2.27 -1.69
C ARG A 87 12.89 2.18 -3.09
N PHE A 88 12.99 3.27 -3.83
CA PHE A 88 12.49 3.41 -5.19
C PHE A 88 13.63 3.33 -6.20
N GLY A 89 13.32 2.88 -7.40
CA GLY A 89 14.19 2.89 -8.57
C GLY A 89 13.52 3.63 -9.73
N VAL A 90 14.30 4.44 -10.45
CA VAL A 90 13.86 5.12 -11.68
C VAL A 90 15.05 5.34 -12.60
N ASN A 91 15.01 4.82 -13.83
CA ASN A 91 16.05 5.00 -14.83
C ASN A 91 17.49 4.75 -14.31
N GLY A 92 17.69 3.74 -13.46
CA GLY A 92 18.99 3.41 -12.86
C GLY A 92 19.38 4.24 -11.62
N HIS A 93 18.57 5.22 -11.23
CA HIS A 93 18.72 5.99 -9.99
C HIS A 93 17.84 5.42 -8.89
N GLY A 94 18.22 5.64 -7.63
CA GLY A 94 17.41 5.26 -6.48
C GLY A 94 17.25 6.38 -5.48
N PHE A 95 16.10 6.39 -4.80
CA PHE A 95 15.80 7.31 -3.70
C PHE A 95 14.95 6.59 -2.65
N GLU A 96 14.79 7.19 -1.48
CA GLU A 96 14.08 6.60 -0.35
C GLU A 96 12.95 7.52 0.11
N LEU A 97 11.81 6.91 0.42
CA LEU A 97 10.73 7.56 1.16
C LEU A 97 10.50 6.83 2.47
N ILE A 98 10.07 7.57 3.48
CA ILE A 98 9.62 7.03 4.76
C ILE A 98 8.12 7.25 4.93
N TYR A 99 7.40 6.17 5.19
CA TYR A 99 6.03 6.22 5.65
C TYR A 99 5.98 6.23 7.18
N THR A 100 5.14 7.08 7.76
CA THR A 100 4.89 7.14 9.20
C THR A 100 3.43 6.86 9.49
N LEU A 101 3.15 5.76 10.20
CA LEU A 101 1.81 5.28 10.48
C LEU A 101 0.99 6.26 11.32
N LYS A 102 1.62 6.88 12.32
CA LYS A 102 1.00 7.86 13.21
C LYS A 102 0.40 9.04 12.42
N ASP A 103 1.09 9.47 11.38
CA ASP A 103 0.71 10.63 10.57
C ASP A 103 0.00 10.22 9.27
N ASN A 104 0.03 8.93 8.92
CA ASN A 104 -0.42 8.39 7.64
C ASN A 104 0.21 9.12 6.43
N THR A 105 1.50 9.43 6.50
CA THR A 105 2.19 10.22 5.46
C THR A 105 3.48 9.57 4.97
N TRP A 106 3.76 9.74 3.67
CA TRP A 106 5.06 9.52 3.05
C TRP A 106 5.87 10.82 3.01
N ARG A 107 7.18 10.73 3.24
CA ARG A 107 8.13 11.87 3.14
C ARG A 107 9.44 11.42 2.52
N THR A 108 10.13 12.32 1.82
CA THR A 108 11.52 12.12 1.39
C THR A 108 12.45 12.10 2.60
N VAL A 109 13.56 11.37 2.48
CA VAL A 109 14.63 11.30 3.49
C VAL A 109 15.91 11.86 2.93
#